data_AF-A0A382H7P1-F1
#
_entry.id   AF-A0A382H7P1-F1
#
_cell.length_a   1.000
_cell.length_b   1.000
_cell.length_c   1.000
_cell.angle_alpha   90.00
_cell.angle_beta   90.00
_cell.angle_gamma   90.00
#
_symmetry.space_group_name_H-M   'P 1'
#
loop_
_entity.id
_entity.type
_entity.pdbx_description
1 polymer ?
#
loop_
_entity_poly.entity_id
_entity_poly.type
_entity_poly.pdbx_seq_one_letter_code
_entity_poly.pdbx_strand_id
1 'polypeptide(L)' 'GGRFISTPHRVSNHSQGSRYSAPYFSVPRHSTLVKPLVKCENSFEHREILVGEVSTEVWRTNWLDESPSESGYQLGAIN' A
#
# COMPACT_ATOMS: atom_id res chain seq x y z
N GLY A 1 -9.16 9.95 -9.64
CA GLY A 1 -9.08 10.37 -11.04
C GLY A 1 -8.25 11.63 -11.21
N GLY A 2 -6.96 11.59 -10.87
CA GLY A 2 -5.99 12.63 -11.25
C GLY A 2 -5.76 13.80 -10.29
N ARG A 3 -6.74 14.20 -9.47
CA ARG A 3 -6.62 15.40 -8.62
C ARG A 3 -5.61 15.30 -7.47
N PHE A 4 -5.47 14.11 -6.90
CA PHE A 4 -4.48 13.80 -5.89
C PHE A 4 -3.68 12.60 -6.39
N ILE A 5 -2.36 12.76 -6.45
CA ILE A 5 -1.43 11.76 -6.95
C ILE A 5 -0.69 11.17 -5.75
N SER A 6 -0.60 9.84 -5.68
CA SER A 6 0.24 9.16 -4.69
C SER A 6 1.68 9.62 -4.86
N THR A 7 2.26 10.23 -3.84
CA THR A 7 3.57 10.86 -3.91
C THR A 7 4.66 9.82 -4.19
N PRO A 8 5.32 9.84 -5.36
CA PRO A 8 6.46 8.97 -5.61
C PRO A 8 7.62 9.36 -4.68
N HIS A 9 8.27 8.38 -4.06
CA HIS A 9 9.35 8.63 -3.11
C HIS A 9 10.42 7.53 -3.16
N ARG A 10 11.64 7.87 -2.74
CA ARG A 10 12.80 6.97 -2.62
C ARG A 10 13.62 7.37 -1.40
N VAL A 11 14.31 6.41 -0.80
CA VAL A 11 15.23 6.65 0.31
C VAL A 11 16.68 6.41 -0.15
N SER A 12 17.58 7.31 0.26
CA SER A 12 19.03 7.14 0.13
C SER A 12 19.69 7.40 1.49
N ASN A 13 20.46 6.44 2.01
CA ASN A 13 21.22 6.63 3.24
C ASN A 13 22.60 7.21 2.89
N HIS A 14 22.83 8.47 3.22
CA HIS A 14 24.10 9.17 2.99
C HIS A 14 25.06 9.10 4.19
N SER A 15 24.63 8.50 5.30
CA SER A 15 25.48 8.30 6.46
C SER A 15 26.19 6.94 6.40
N GLN A 16 27.33 6.83 7.07
CA GLN A 16 27.99 5.53 7.31
C GLN A 16 27.33 4.74 8.45
N GLY A 17 26.29 5.29 9.08
CA GLY A 17 25.60 4.71 10.22
C GLY A 17 24.26 4.08 9.85
N SER A 18 23.68 3.37 10.82
CA SER A 18 22.34 2.80 10.71
C SER A 18 21.27 3.89 10.67
N ARG A 19 20.28 3.71 9.79
CA ARG A 19 19.09 4.55 9.70
C ARG A 19 17.85 3.69 9.94
N TYR A 20 16.99 4.12 10.86
CA TYR A 20 15.75 3.44 11.20
C TYR A 20 14.55 4.25 10.71
N SER A 21 13.50 3.55 10.27
CA SER A 21 12.25 4.15 9.79
C SER A 21 11.12 3.15 9.94
N ALA A 22 9.96 3.61 10.43
CA ALA A 22 8.76 2.80 10.56
C ALA A 22 7.59 3.50 9.84
N PRO A 23 7.31 3.14 8.57
CA PRO A 23 6.21 3.74 7.84
C PRO A 23 4.85 3.29 8.40
N TYR A 24 3.87 4.19 8.37
CA TYR A 24 2.48 3.90 8.69
C TYR A 24 1.61 4.16 7.46
N PHE A 25 0.69 3.23 7.17
CA PHE A 25 -0.26 3.34 6.09
C PHE A 25 -1.69 3.29 6.66
N SER A 26 -2.46 4.36 6.44
CA SER A 26 -3.90 4.35 6.73
C SER A 26 -4.64 3.69 5.56
N VAL A 27 -5.03 2.44 5.73
CA VAL A 27 -5.70 1.64 4.69
C VAL A 27 -7.18 1.45 5.04
N PRO A 28 -8.12 1.59 4.08
CA PRO A 28 -9.53 1.30 4.33
C PRO A 28 -9.78 -0.18 4.68
N ARG A 29 -11.02 -0.53 5.06
CA ARG A 29 -11.38 -1.93 5.34
C ARG A 29 -11.15 -2.80 4.10
N HIS A 30 -10.75 -4.05 4.32
CA HIS A 30 -10.48 -5.03 3.27
C HIS A 30 -11.61 -5.16 2.24
N SER A 31 -12.87 -5.13 2.70
CA SER A 31 -14.06 -5.26 1.85
C SER A 31 -14.52 -3.95 1.20
N THR A 32 -13.78 -2.84 1.37
CA THR A 32 -14.18 -1.55 0.81
C THR A 32 -13.95 -1.52 -0.70
N LEU A 33 -15.00 -1.15 -1.44
CA LEU A 33 -14.93 -0.81 -2.87
C LEU A 33 -14.72 0.70 -3.03
N VAL A 34 -13.55 1.10 -3.54
CA VAL A 34 -13.20 2.49 -3.80
C VAL A 34 -13.64 2.88 -5.20
N LYS A 35 -14.35 4.02 -5.31
CA LYS A 35 -14.82 4.59 -6.57
C LYS A 35 -14.43 6.06 -6.69
N PRO A 36 -14.21 6.59 -7.90
CA PRO A 36 -13.99 8.02 -8.10
C PRO A 36 -15.18 8.85 -7.60
N LEU A 37 -14.92 9.84 -6.73
CA LEU A 37 -15.95 10.76 -6.21
C LEU A 37 -16.31 11.88 -7.21
N VAL A 38 -15.45 12.12 -8.18
CA VAL A 38 -15.59 13.17 -9.19
C VAL A 38 -15.17 12.62 -10.55
N LYS A 39 -15.57 13.32 -11.63
CA LYS A 39 -15.13 13.00 -12.99
C LYS A 39 -13.60 12.96 -13.05
N CYS A 40 -13.06 11.89 -13.61
CA CYS A 40 -11.62 11.76 -13.83
C CYS A 40 -11.11 12.83 -14.79
N GLU A 41 -9.93 13.38 -14.51
CA GLU A 41 -9.25 14.30 -15.41
C GLU A 41 -8.57 13.55 -16.56
N ASN A 42 -8.42 14.25 -17.70
CA ASN A 42 -8.04 13.75 -19.02
C ASN A 42 -6.68 13.04 -19.01
N SER A 43 -6.66 11.78 -18.57
CA SER A 43 -5.61 10.73 -18.63
C SER A 43 -5.90 9.61 -17.62
N PHE A 44 -6.81 9.82 -16.66
CA PHE A 44 -7.18 8.80 -15.67
C PHE A 44 -8.44 8.04 -16.10
N GLU A 45 -8.31 6.72 -16.16
CA GLU A 45 -9.45 5.84 -16.37
C GLU A 45 -10.34 5.78 -15.13
N HIS A 46 -11.65 5.67 -15.36
CA HIS A 46 -12.57 5.34 -14.29
C HIS A 46 -12.38 3.87 -13.92
N ARG A 47 -11.84 3.60 -12.74
CA ARG A 47 -11.65 2.26 -12.22
C ARG A 47 -12.18 2.16 -10.80
N GLU A 48 -12.94 1.10 -10.55
CA GLU A 48 -13.30 0.69 -9.20
C GLU A 48 -12.25 -0.29 -8.66
N ILE A 49 -11.95 -0.19 -7.37
CA ILE A 49 -10.89 -0.96 -6.74
C ILE A 49 -11.41 -1.58 -5.45
N LEU A 50 -11.35 -2.91 -5.34
CA LEU A 50 -11.54 -3.59 -4.07
C LEU A 50 -10.22 -3.52 -3.27
N VAL A 51 -10.28 -2.98 -2.05
CA VAL A 51 -9.08 -2.71 -1.25
C VAL A 51 -8.30 -3.99 -0.97
N GLY A 52 -8.99 -5.08 -0.61
CA GLY A 52 -8.35 -6.37 -0.34
C GLY A 52 -7.53 -6.93 -1.51
N GLU A 53 -8.04 -6.81 -2.74
CA GLU A 53 -7.35 -7.26 -3.94
C GLU A 53 -6.07 -6.45 -4.19
N VAL A 54 -6.17 -5.12 -4.12
CA VAL A 54 -5.00 -4.26 -4.33
C VAL A 54 -3.98 -4.41 -3.21
N SER A 55 -4.40 -4.54 -1.95
CA SER A 55 -3.47 -4.82 -0.85
C SER A 55 -2.74 -6.15 -1.04
N THR A 56 -3.45 -7.19 -1.50
CA THR A 56 -2.86 -8.50 -1.81
C THR A 56 -1.85 -8.40 -2.95
N GLU A 57 -2.19 -7.71 -4.03
CA GLU A 57 -1.28 -7.52 -5.17
C GLU A 57 -0.06 -6.68 -4.82
N VAL A 58 -0.20 -5.62 -4.01
CA VAL A 58 0.94 -4.83 -3.51
C VAL A 58 1.87 -5.70 -2.68
N TRP A 59 1.33 -6.54 -1.80
CA TRP A 59 2.14 -7.47 -1.01
C TRP A 59 2.89 -8.46 -1.91
N ARG A 60 2.15 -9.15 -2.80
CA ARG A 60 2.70 -10.16 -3.71
C ARG A 60 3.81 -9.60 -4.61
N THR A 61 3.69 -8.34 -5.06
CA THR A 61 4.69 -7.71 -5.95
C THR A 61 5.92 -7.20 -5.21
N ASN A 62 5.81 -6.83 -3.94
CA ASN A 62 6.95 -6.41 -3.12
C ASN A 62 7.77 -7.61 -2.60
N TRP A 63 7.13 -8.77 -2.42
CA TRP A 63 7.76 -9.99 -1.91
C TRP A 63 7.37 -11.20 -2.77
N LEU A 64 7.96 -11.29 -3.96
CA LEU A 64 7.58 -12.28 -4.98
C LEU A 64 7.75 -13.74 -4.53
N ASP A 65 8.75 -14.01 -3.69
CA ASP A 65 9.14 -15.35 -3.28
C ASP A 65 8.67 -15.70 -1.86
N GLU A 66 7.88 -14.83 -1.22
CA GLU A 66 7.48 -14.98 0.18
C GLU A 66 6.05 -15.51 0.29
N SER A 67 5.88 -16.58 1.06
CA SER A 67 4.56 -17.07 1.47
C SER A 67 4.30 -16.69 2.92
N PRO A 68 3.07 -16.29 3.29
CA PRO A 68 2.72 -16.07 4.70
C PRO A 68 3.04 -17.33 5.51
N SER A 69 3.87 -17.19 6.55
CA SER A 69 4.24 -18.30 7.43
C SER A 69 3.07 -18.77 8.31
N GLU A 70 2.09 -17.89 8.54
CA GLU A 70 0.90 -18.15 9.35
C GLU A 70 -0.35 -17.58 8.67
N SER A 71 -1.51 -18.20 8.88
CA SER A 71 -2.81 -17.72 8.41
C SER A 71 -3.44 -16.63 9.30
N GLY A 72 -2.78 -16.29 10.42
CA GLY A 72 -3.26 -15.35 11.42
C GLY A 72 -2.78 -13.91 11.20
N TYR A 73 -3.33 -12.98 12.00
CA TYR A 73 -2.89 -11.59 12.05
C TYR A 73 -2.08 -11.37 13.34
N GLN A 74 -0.80 -11.00 13.23
CA GLN A 74 -0.02 -10.57 14.39
C GLN A 74 -0.21 -9.07 14.61
N LEU A 75 -1.06 -8.70 15.58
CA LEU A 75 -1.20 -7.31 16.06
C LEU A 75 -0.22 -7.02 17.20
N GLY A 76 1.06 -7.30 16.95
CA GLY A 76 2.15 -7.15 17.92
C GLY A 76 2.27 -8.32 18.89
N ALA A 77 3.51 -8.74 19.14
CA ALA A 77 3.88 -9.60 20.25
C ALA A 77 4.91 -8.86 21.10
N ILE A 78 4.63 -8.75 22.40
CA ILE A 78 5.64 -8.41 23.39
C ILE A 78 6.06 -9.74 23.99
N ASN A 79 7.33 -10.09 23.85
CA ASN A 79 7.95 -11.10 24.73
C ASN A 79 8.57 -10.36 25.92
#